data_AF-A0A662HSM8-F1
#
_entry.id   AF-A0A662HSM8-F1
#
_cell.length_a   1.000
_cell.length_b   1.000
_cell.length_c   1.000
_cell.angle_alpha   90.00
_cell.angle_beta   90.00
_cell.angle_gamma   90.00
#
_symmetry.space_group_name_H-M   'P 1'
#
loop_
_entity.id
_entity.type
_entity.pdbx_description
1 polymer ?
#
loop_
_entity_poly.entity_id
_entity_poly.type
_entity_poly.pdbx_seq_one_letter_code
_entity_poly.pdbx_strand_id
1 'polypeptide(L)'
;MKRRKNGTYSTKTGGSSKFRRRVFYIDHAFPLLGHIAFGIIDRGTNLLQVRPSSLCPLSCIFCSVDAGPLSRTRAAEYMVNIEHLAEWFRQIAEYKGEKVQAHIDAAGDPLTHPKIVGLVEKLRKIKATSVISMETHGLLLSTSLADKLDDAGLDRLNLSIDALDPSLAKRLAGANYYNIMRVVEVAKYIASSLKMDLLIAPVWVPGLNDEEIPRIIEFALEIGAGKHWPPLGIQKYEAHKYGRKPEGVKPMRWSEFYRKLEIWEQEYGVKLILKPEDFGIRKAKRVPCPFKKGETLRVRVVGPGWLKNEWLAVARNRVVSVVGVEGPPPVGRGIRVEIISVKDGIYLGAPL
;
A
#
# COMPACT_ATOMS: atom_id res chain seq x y z
N MET A 1 -26.36 -6.25 -27.76
CA MET A 1 -26.03 -7.67 -27.50
C MET A 1 -24.85 -8.09 -28.39
N LYS A 2 -23.61 -7.95 -27.92
CA LYS A 2 -22.39 -8.53 -28.55
C LYS A 2 -21.55 -9.13 -27.42
N ARG A 3 -21.57 -10.46 -27.31
CA ARG A 3 -20.76 -11.24 -26.36
C ARG A 3 -19.28 -10.99 -26.70
N ARG A 4 -18.57 -10.21 -25.88
CA ARG A 4 -17.10 -10.12 -25.94
C ARG A 4 -16.53 -11.46 -25.45
N LYS A 5 -15.74 -12.11 -26.30
CA LYS A 5 -15.04 -13.38 -26.03
C LYS A 5 -14.15 -13.24 -24.78
N ASN A 6 -14.12 -14.31 -24.00
CA ASN A 6 -13.38 -14.46 -22.75
C ASN A 6 -11.88 -14.14 -22.95
N GLY A 7 -11.38 -13.13 -22.23
CA GLY A 7 -9.94 -12.89 -22.10
C GLY A 7 -9.28 -14.06 -21.37
N THR A 8 -8.28 -14.66 -22.01
CA THR A 8 -7.39 -15.66 -21.44
C THR A 8 -6.43 -14.99 -20.45
N TYR A 9 -6.45 -15.42 -19.20
CA TYR A 9 -5.56 -14.92 -18.16
C TYR A 9 -4.15 -15.50 -18.32
N SER A 10 -3.17 -14.64 -18.59
CA SER A 10 -1.78 -15.07 -18.82
C SER A 10 -0.99 -15.14 -17.53
N THR A 11 -0.63 -16.35 -17.08
CA THR A 11 0.40 -16.56 -16.04
C THR A 11 1.78 -16.59 -16.68
N LYS A 12 2.58 -15.52 -16.55
CA LYS A 12 4.02 -15.60 -16.84
C LYS A 12 4.78 -15.93 -15.56
N THR A 13 5.34 -17.15 -15.49
CA THR A 13 6.25 -17.56 -14.41
C THR A 13 7.68 -17.14 -14.77
N GLY A 14 8.11 -15.97 -14.31
CA GLY A 14 9.53 -15.56 -14.36
C GLY A 14 10.26 -16.03 -13.10
N GLY A 15 11.31 -16.83 -13.25
CA GLY A 15 12.09 -17.37 -12.13
C GLY A 15 13.36 -16.56 -11.83
N SER A 16 13.63 -16.36 -10.53
CA SER A 16 14.98 -16.33 -9.96
C SER A 16 14.91 -16.92 -8.53
N SER A 17 15.88 -17.75 -8.19
CA SER A 17 15.83 -18.80 -7.15
C SER A 17 15.89 -18.32 -5.70
N LYS A 18 15.59 -17.04 -5.40
CA LYS A 18 15.57 -16.49 -4.03
C LYS A 18 14.22 -15.91 -3.59
N PHE A 19 13.24 -15.79 -4.48
CA PHE A 19 11.88 -15.30 -4.17
C PHE A 19 10.83 -16.35 -4.59
N ARG A 20 10.52 -17.30 -3.71
CA ARG A 20 9.76 -18.54 -4.03
C ARG A 20 8.26 -18.37 -4.35
N ARG A 21 7.66 -17.17 -4.23
CA ARG A 21 6.20 -16.98 -4.48
C ARG A 21 5.93 -16.61 -5.93
N ARG A 22 4.84 -17.17 -6.50
CA ARG A 22 4.42 -16.86 -7.86
C ARG A 22 3.92 -15.42 -7.93
N VAL A 23 4.43 -14.66 -8.89
CA VAL A 23 3.92 -13.33 -9.25
C VAL A 23 2.85 -13.50 -10.32
N PHE A 24 1.66 -13.01 -10.04
CA PHE A 24 0.51 -13.02 -10.93
C PHE A 24 0.34 -11.64 -11.55
N TYR A 25 0.40 -11.58 -12.87
CA TYR A 25 0.32 -10.33 -13.61
C TYR A 25 -1.15 -9.98 -13.89
N ILE A 26 -1.55 -8.78 -13.47
CA ILE A 26 -2.90 -8.26 -13.66
C ILE A 26 -2.89 -7.38 -14.91
N ASP A 27 -3.52 -7.87 -15.97
CA ASP A 27 -3.62 -7.21 -17.28
C ASP A 27 -4.99 -6.52 -17.49
N HIS A 28 -5.20 -6.02 -18.71
CA HIS A 28 -6.38 -5.25 -19.10
C HIS A 28 -7.73 -5.98 -18.97
N ALA A 29 -7.74 -7.31 -18.85
CA ALA A 29 -8.98 -8.09 -18.71
C ALA A 29 -9.47 -8.20 -17.26
N PHE A 30 -8.68 -7.73 -16.27
CA PHE A 30 -9.00 -7.84 -14.86
C PHE A 30 -9.70 -6.60 -14.30
N PRO A 31 -10.69 -6.76 -13.41
CA PRO A 31 -11.15 -5.65 -12.59
C PRO A 31 -10.07 -5.21 -11.60
N LEU A 32 -9.98 -3.91 -11.34
CA LEU A 32 -9.04 -3.33 -10.37
C LEU A 32 -9.71 -2.81 -9.10
N LEU A 33 -10.98 -3.17 -8.87
CA LEU A 33 -11.70 -2.90 -7.63
C LEU A 33 -12.09 -4.23 -6.99
N GLY A 34 -12.07 -4.32 -5.65
CA GLY A 34 -12.54 -5.51 -4.93
C GLY A 34 -11.50 -6.22 -4.07
N HIS A 35 -10.23 -5.85 -4.17
CA HIS A 35 -9.13 -6.59 -3.57
C HIS A 35 -8.24 -5.67 -2.73
N ILE A 36 -7.73 -6.19 -1.61
CA ILE A 36 -6.85 -5.43 -0.73
C ILE A 36 -5.43 -5.31 -1.30
N ALA A 37 -4.89 -6.33 -1.98
CA ALA A 37 -3.46 -6.36 -2.30
C ALA A 37 -3.03 -5.57 -3.55
N PHE A 38 -3.95 -5.23 -4.45
CA PHE A 38 -3.63 -4.58 -5.73
C PHE A 38 -4.85 -3.80 -6.27
N GLY A 39 -4.61 -2.94 -7.26
CA GLY A 39 -5.67 -2.18 -7.93
C GLY A 39 -5.95 -0.86 -7.23
N ILE A 40 -7.23 -0.50 -7.09
CA ILE A 40 -7.66 0.76 -6.51
C ILE A 40 -8.60 0.47 -5.34
N ILE A 41 -8.45 1.23 -4.25
CA ILE A 41 -9.37 1.19 -3.11
C ILE A 41 -9.96 2.58 -2.92
N ASP A 42 -11.29 2.64 -2.93
CA ASP A 42 -12.06 3.86 -2.69
C ASP A 42 -12.77 3.77 -1.34
N ARG A 43 -12.31 4.58 -0.39
CA ARG A 43 -12.88 4.65 0.97
C ARG A 43 -13.96 5.74 1.10
N GLY A 44 -14.44 6.32 0.02
CA GLY A 44 -15.44 7.39 0.03
C GLY A 44 -14.86 8.77 0.34
N THR A 45 -13.59 8.97 0.00
CA THR A 45 -12.91 10.27 0.04
C THR A 45 -12.41 10.64 -1.35
N ASN A 46 -11.91 11.86 -1.51
CA ASN A 46 -11.23 12.28 -2.73
C ASN A 46 -9.86 11.57 -2.89
N LEU A 47 -9.34 10.88 -1.88
CA LEU A 47 -8.13 10.08 -1.97
C LEU A 47 -8.44 8.64 -2.41
N LEU A 48 -7.76 8.21 -3.47
CA LEU A 48 -7.79 6.85 -3.98
C LEU A 48 -6.45 6.18 -3.70
N GLN A 49 -6.48 5.02 -3.05
CA GLN A 49 -5.30 4.16 -2.91
C GLN A 49 -5.05 3.46 -4.25
N VAL A 50 -3.82 3.51 -4.74
CA VAL A 50 -3.40 2.99 -6.04
C VAL A 50 -2.27 2.00 -5.81
N ARG A 51 -2.57 0.70 -5.91
CA ARG A 51 -1.67 -0.41 -5.56
C ARG A 51 -1.13 -1.11 -6.80
N PRO A 52 0.06 -0.72 -7.30
CA PRO A 52 0.64 -1.31 -8.50
C PRO A 52 1.27 -2.68 -8.28
N SER A 53 1.66 -3.00 -7.04
CA SER A 53 2.37 -4.22 -6.69
C SER A 53 2.02 -4.64 -5.26
N SER A 54 2.04 -5.94 -4.98
CA SER A 54 2.00 -6.46 -3.60
C SER A 54 3.37 -6.94 -3.09
N LEU A 55 4.40 -6.96 -3.94
CA LEU A 55 5.75 -7.38 -3.57
C LEU A 55 6.37 -6.43 -2.55
N CYS A 56 7.22 -6.98 -1.68
CA CYS A 56 8.04 -6.20 -0.77
C CYS A 56 9.45 -6.80 -0.72
N PRO A 57 10.52 -5.98 -0.77
CA PRO A 57 11.87 -6.47 -0.59
C PRO A 57 12.20 -6.70 0.89
N LEU A 58 11.51 -6.03 1.82
CA LEU A 58 11.76 -6.13 3.25
C LEU A 58 10.89 -7.19 3.92
N SER A 59 11.25 -7.56 5.14
CA SER A 59 10.43 -8.40 6.01
C SER A 59 10.35 -7.76 7.39
N CYS A 60 9.69 -6.60 7.50
CA CYS A 60 9.61 -5.87 8.78
C CYS A 60 8.88 -6.66 9.87
N ILE A 61 9.47 -6.83 11.05
CA ILE A 61 9.00 -7.78 12.09
C ILE A 61 7.60 -7.46 12.67
N PHE A 62 7.12 -6.24 12.43
CA PHE A 62 5.81 -5.71 12.84
C PHE A 62 4.85 -5.51 11.65
N CYS A 63 5.18 -6.01 10.45
CA CYS A 63 4.40 -5.78 9.24
C CYS A 63 2.96 -6.32 9.38
N SER A 64 1.97 -5.43 9.24
CA SER A 64 0.53 -5.72 9.36
C SER A 64 -0.01 -6.76 8.38
N VAL A 65 0.68 -6.92 7.25
CA VAL A 65 0.26 -7.76 6.11
C VAL A 65 1.26 -8.85 5.76
N ASP A 66 2.18 -9.14 6.70
CA ASP A 66 3.21 -10.18 6.57
C ASP A 66 3.88 -10.14 5.18
N ALA A 67 4.34 -8.96 4.79
CA ALA A 67 5.00 -8.77 3.50
C ALA A 67 6.41 -9.33 3.49
N GLY A 68 6.88 -9.61 2.27
CA GLY A 68 8.29 -9.87 2.02
C GLY A 68 8.68 -11.32 1.82
N PRO A 69 9.98 -11.55 1.57
CA PRO A 69 10.52 -12.89 1.35
C PRO A 69 10.22 -13.85 2.51
N LEU A 70 10.25 -13.38 3.76
CA LEU A 70 10.04 -14.22 4.95
C LEU A 70 8.56 -14.47 5.30
N SER A 71 7.62 -14.02 4.47
CA SER A 71 6.19 -14.24 4.72
C SER A 71 5.83 -15.72 4.89
N ARG A 72 5.01 -16.01 5.89
CA ARG A 72 4.52 -17.36 6.17
C ARG A 72 3.09 -17.57 5.70
N THR A 73 2.38 -16.49 5.42
CA THR A 73 0.94 -16.51 5.09
C THR A 73 0.65 -16.29 3.61
N ARG A 74 1.53 -15.62 2.86
CA ARG A 74 1.30 -15.33 1.43
C ARG A 74 1.48 -16.55 0.53
N ALA A 75 0.59 -16.69 -0.45
CA ALA A 75 0.62 -17.72 -1.49
C ALA A 75 1.04 -17.17 -2.86
N ALA A 76 0.63 -15.93 -3.17
CA ALA A 76 0.94 -15.26 -4.42
C ALA A 76 1.25 -13.78 -4.18
N GLU A 77 1.85 -13.14 -5.18
CA GLU A 77 2.04 -11.70 -5.25
C GLU A 77 1.49 -11.18 -6.57
N TYR A 78 1.14 -9.90 -6.65
CA TYR A 78 0.52 -9.29 -7.81
C TYR A 78 1.37 -8.17 -8.38
N MET A 79 1.36 -8.06 -9.71
CA MET A 79 1.98 -6.98 -10.46
C MET A 79 0.96 -6.44 -11.45
N VAL A 80 0.58 -5.17 -11.35
CA VAL A 80 -0.49 -4.58 -12.14
C VAL A 80 0.07 -3.80 -13.32
N ASN A 81 -0.50 -3.98 -14.51
CA ASN A 81 -0.18 -3.14 -15.65
C ASN A 81 -0.54 -1.66 -15.36
N ILE A 82 0.44 -0.76 -15.45
CA ILE A 82 0.26 0.66 -15.09
C ILE A 82 -0.66 1.42 -16.05
N GLU A 83 -0.77 1.03 -17.32
CA GLU A 83 -1.72 1.64 -18.26
C GLU A 83 -3.15 1.33 -17.82
N HIS A 84 -3.38 0.07 -17.45
CA HIS A 84 -4.66 -0.38 -16.94
C HIS A 84 -5.02 0.30 -15.62
N LEU A 85 -4.04 0.41 -14.72
CA LEU A 85 -4.22 1.05 -13.42
C LEU A 85 -4.55 2.55 -13.56
N ALA A 86 -3.83 3.27 -14.41
CA ALA A 86 -4.10 4.68 -14.69
C ALA A 86 -5.48 4.88 -15.34
N GLU A 87 -5.88 3.98 -16.25
CA GLU A 87 -7.19 4.05 -16.91
C GLU A 87 -8.35 3.81 -15.91
N TRP A 88 -8.22 2.84 -15.00
CA TRP A 88 -9.20 2.67 -13.92
C TRP A 88 -9.26 3.86 -12.98
N PHE A 89 -8.09 4.44 -12.65
CA PHE A 89 -8.04 5.66 -11.84
C PHE A 89 -8.79 6.80 -12.52
N ARG A 90 -8.56 7.03 -13.82
CA ARG A 90 -9.25 8.04 -14.63
C ARG A 90 -10.77 7.85 -14.57
N GLN A 91 -11.26 6.64 -14.82
CA GLN A 91 -12.70 6.32 -14.81
C GLN A 91 -13.33 6.57 -13.43
N ILE A 92 -12.64 6.22 -12.35
CA ILE A 92 -13.13 6.47 -10.99
C ILE A 92 -13.14 7.96 -10.67
N ALA A 93 -12.11 8.69 -11.09
CA ALA A 93 -12.03 10.15 -10.91
C ALA A 93 -13.17 10.86 -11.63
N GLU A 94 -13.46 10.45 -12.88
CA GLU A 94 -14.58 10.94 -13.67
C GLU A 94 -15.93 10.62 -13.02
N TYR A 95 -16.11 9.41 -12.50
CA TYR A 95 -17.32 9.02 -11.80
C TYR A 95 -17.56 9.85 -10.52
N LYS A 96 -16.48 10.20 -9.82
CA LYS A 96 -16.52 11.09 -8.64
C LYS A 96 -16.89 12.51 -9.03
N GLY A 97 -16.47 12.97 -10.21
CA GLY A 97 -16.84 14.28 -10.76
C GLY A 97 -16.12 15.46 -10.09
N GLU A 98 -15.01 15.20 -9.40
CA GLU A 98 -14.21 16.20 -8.69
C GLU A 98 -12.72 15.87 -8.78
N LYS A 99 -11.86 16.81 -8.34
CA LYS A 99 -10.42 16.52 -8.24
C LYS A 99 -10.13 15.49 -7.15
N VAL A 100 -9.35 14.48 -7.49
CA VAL A 100 -8.97 13.35 -6.62
C VAL A 100 -7.47 13.30 -6.38
N GLN A 101 -7.08 12.69 -5.27
CA GLN A 101 -5.69 12.39 -4.95
C GLN A 101 -5.39 10.93 -5.30
N ALA A 102 -4.23 10.67 -5.90
CA ALA A 102 -3.66 9.34 -6.02
C ALA A 102 -2.67 9.12 -4.88
N HIS A 103 -2.94 8.15 -4.01
CA HIS A 103 -1.98 7.69 -3.02
C HIS A 103 -1.46 6.32 -3.45
N ILE A 104 -0.23 6.30 -3.96
CA ILE A 104 0.45 5.10 -4.43
C ILE A 104 0.98 4.35 -3.20
N ASP A 105 0.18 3.40 -2.74
CA ASP A 105 0.47 2.52 -1.61
C ASP A 105 0.66 1.08 -2.08
N ALA A 106 1.02 0.18 -1.17
CA ALA A 106 1.09 -1.23 -1.49
C ALA A 106 0.77 -2.08 -0.27
N ALA A 107 0.39 -3.34 -0.51
CA ALA A 107 0.52 -4.33 0.55
C ALA A 107 2.00 -4.75 0.77
N GLY A 108 2.91 -4.22 -0.03
CA GLY A 108 4.36 -4.39 0.08
C GLY A 108 5.05 -3.05 -0.05
N ASP A 109 5.94 -2.90 -1.02
CA ASP A 109 6.58 -1.61 -1.33
C ASP A 109 6.32 -1.24 -2.81
N PRO A 110 5.73 -0.07 -3.11
CA PRO A 110 5.43 0.34 -4.48
C PRO A 110 6.65 0.41 -5.41
N LEU A 111 7.85 0.69 -4.87
CA LEU A 111 9.08 0.79 -5.66
C LEU A 111 9.54 -0.57 -6.23
N THR A 112 8.90 -1.67 -5.83
CA THR A 112 9.08 -2.98 -6.49
C THR A 112 8.50 -3.00 -7.91
N HIS A 113 7.63 -2.06 -8.27
CA HIS A 113 7.08 -1.97 -9.61
C HIS A 113 8.08 -1.32 -10.57
N PRO A 114 8.57 -2.00 -11.62
CA PRO A 114 9.66 -1.51 -12.47
C PRO A 114 9.31 -0.25 -13.29
N LYS A 115 8.01 0.03 -13.46
CA LYS A 115 7.51 1.23 -14.16
C LYS A 115 6.87 2.27 -13.22
N ILE A 116 7.33 2.36 -11.97
CA ILE A 116 6.72 3.24 -10.97
C ILE A 116 6.74 4.72 -11.38
N VAL A 117 7.84 5.20 -11.98
CA VAL A 117 7.93 6.57 -12.53
C VAL A 117 6.88 6.79 -13.61
N GLY A 118 6.74 5.84 -14.55
CA GLY A 118 5.73 5.91 -15.61
C GLY A 118 4.29 5.87 -15.09
N LEU A 119 4.04 5.28 -13.92
CA LEU A 119 2.73 5.36 -13.27
C LEU A 119 2.46 6.79 -12.77
N VAL A 120 3.43 7.43 -12.12
CA VAL A 120 3.33 8.82 -11.64
C VAL A 120 3.02 9.75 -12.82
N GLU A 121 3.78 9.65 -13.92
CA GLU A 121 3.56 10.47 -15.13
C GLU A 121 2.14 10.32 -15.69
N LYS A 122 1.61 9.09 -15.70
CA LYS A 122 0.26 8.81 -16.21
C LYS A 122 -0.82 9.37 -15.31
N LEU A 123 -0.66 9.20 -14.00
CA LEU A 123 -1.58 9.77 -13.02
C LEU A 123 -1.56 11.31 -13.11
N ARG A 124 -0.39 11.93 -13.30
CA ARG A 124 -0.25 13.39 -13.44
C ARG A 124 -0.95 13.93 -14.68
N LYS A 125 -0.93 13.19 -15.80
CA LYS A 125 -1.59 13.56 -17.06
C LYS A 125 -3.12 13.53 -16.97
N ILE A 126 -3.70 12.90 -15.95
CA ILE A 126 -5.15 12.87 -15.74
C ILE A 126 -5.59 14.21 -15.13
N LYS A 127 -6.39 14.99 -15.87
CA LYS A 127 -6.85 16.34 -15.48
C LYS A 127 -7.49 16.41 -14.09
N ALA A 128 -8.13 15.34 -13.65
CA ALA A 128 -8.79 15.26 -12.34
C ALA A 128 -7.81 14.99 -11.17
N THR A 129 -6.53 14.69 -11.42
CA THR A 129 -5.55 14.44 -10.37
C THR A 129 -5.10 15.75 -9.74
N SER A 130 -5.36 15.93 -8.45
CA SER A 130 -4.86 17.09 -7.67
C SER A 130 -3.55 16.82 -6.97
N VAL A 131 -3.39 15.62 -6.38
CA VAL A 131 -2.19 15.26 -5.59
C VAL A 131 -1.79 13.83 -5.94
N ILE A 132 -0.49 13.57 -6.08
CA ILE A 132 0.11 12.24 -6.16
C ILE A 132 1.06 12.10 -4.99
N SER A 133 0.79 11.14 -4.12
CA SER A 133 1.68 10.77 -3.02
C SER A 133 2.08 9.31 -3.14
N MET A 134 3.20 8.92 -2.54
CA MET A 134 3.67 7.55 -2.53
C MET A 134 4.28 7.20 -1.19
N GLU A 135 4.11 5.96 -0.73
CA GLU A 135 4.83 5.43 0.44
C GLU A 135 5.97 4.49 0.03
N THR A 136 7.05 4.48 0.80
CA THR A 136 8.12 3.50 0.66
C THR A 136 8.92 3.39 1.95
N HIS A 137 9.55 2.24 2.17
CA HIS A 137 10.55 2.06 3.23
C HIS A 137 11.96 2.46 2.76
N GLY A 138 12.11 2.99 1.55
CA GLY A 138 13.35 3.58 1.06
C GLY A 138 14.41 2.58 0.60
N LEU A 139 14.26 1.27 0.81
CA LEU A 139 15.28 0.27 0.41
C LEU A 139 15.63 0.35 -1.09
N LEU A 140 14.65 0.57 -1.96
CA LEU A 140 14.87 0.70 -3.41
C LEU A 140 15.02 2.15 -3.87
N LEU A 141 14.86 3.11 -2.97
CA LEU A 141 14.93 4.54 -3.28
C LEU A 141 16.38 4.98 -3.40
N SER A 142 16.72 5.71 -4.46
CA SER A 142 18.02 6.37 -4.66
C SER A 142 17.77 7.83 -5.03
N THR A 143 18.81 8.68 -4.96
CA THR A 143 18.70 10.09 -5.40
C THR A 143 18.24 10.18 -6.86
N SER A 144 18.83 9.41 -7.78
CA SER A 144 18.40 9.36 -9.18
C SER A 144 16.95 8.89 -9.37
N LEU A 145 16.46 7.96 -8.55
CA LEU A 145 15.04 7.57 -8.60
C LEU A 145 14.14 8.67 -8.03
N ALA A 146 14.58 9.35 -6.97
CA ALA A 146 13.87 10.50 -6.42
C ALA A 146 13.76 11.64 -7.44
N ASP A 147 14.84 11.98 -8.16
CA ASP A 147 14.81 12.97 -9.25
C ASP A 147 13.74 12.62 -10.29
N LYS A 148 13.74 11.36 -10.77
CA LYS A 148 12.76 10.90 -11.76
C LYS A 148 11.32 10.95 -11.25
N LEU A 149 11.10 10.68 -9.97
CA LEU A 149 9.78 10.79 -9.36
C LEU A 149 9.35 12.25 -9.21
N ASP A 150 10.29 13.15 -8.87
CA ASP A 150 10.06 14.60 -8.81
C ASP A 150 9.65 15.15 -10.17
N ASP A 151 10.44 14.84 -11.20
CA ASP A 151 10.22 15.27 -12.58
C ASP A 151 8.91 14.70 -13.15
N ALA A 152 8.55 13.47 -12.78
CA ALA A 152 7.27 12.87 -13.15
C ALA A 152 6.06 13.57 -12.50
N GLY A 153 6.31 14.40 -11.49
CA GLY A 153 5.31 15.15 -10.75
C GLY A 153 4.75 14.39 -9.56
N LEU A 154 5.56 13.65 -8.81
CA LEU A 154 5.20 13.19 -7.48
C LEU A 154 5.17 14.41 -6.53
N ASP A 155 4.06 14.65 -5.82
CA ASP A 155 3.98 15.80 -4.92
C ASP A 155 4.52 15.50 -3.53
N ARG A 156 4.36 14.26 -3.04
CA ARG A 156 4.79 13.88 -1.69
C ARG A 156 5.29 12.44 -1.62
N LEU A 157 6.44 12.26 -0.99
CA LEU A 157 6.93 10.94 -0.57
C LEU A 157 6.74 10.77 0.94
N ASN A 158 6.04 9.71 1.32
CA ASN A 158 5.95 9.24 2.71
C ASN A 158 7.03 8.18 2.92
N LEU A 159 8.09 8.52 3.64
CA LEU A 159 9.26 7.67 3.85
C LEU A 159 9.23 7.04 5.24
N SER A 160 9.11 5.71 5.31
CA SER A 160 9.18 4.97 6.58
C SER A 160 10.62 4.84 7.06
N ILE A 161 10.92 5.48 8.18
CA ILE A 161 12.18 5.36 8.92
C ILE A 161 11.80 5.01 10.36
N ASP A 162 11.91 3.74 10.75
CA ASP A 162 11.46 3.28 12.08
C ASP A 162 12.56 3.32 13.16
N ALA A 163 13.81 3.48 12.74
CA ALA A 163 14.98 3.68 13.59
C ALA A 163 16.08 4.34 12.77
N LEU A 164 16.86 5.21 13.41
CA LEU A 164 18.11 5.79 12.91
C LEU A 164 19.32 4.94 13.32
N ASP A 165 19.24 4.17 14.41
CA ASP A 165 20.26 3.18 14.77
C ASP A 165 20.36 2.07 13.69
N PRO A 166 21.53 1.84 13.07
CA PRO A 166 21.67 0.87 11.98
C PRO A 166 21.36 -0.58 12.35
N SER A 167 21.64 -0.99 13.60
CA SER A 167 21.40 -2.36 14.06
C SER A 167 19.90 -2.60 14.26
N LEU A 168 19.25 -1.67 14.96
CA LEU A 168 17.82 -1.69 15.21
C LEU A 168 17.03 -1.55 13.90
N ALA A 169 17.45 -0.66 12.99
CA ALA A 169 16.81 -0.50 11.69
C ALA A 169 16.80 -1.82 10.88
N LYS A 170 17.94 -2.54 10.83
CA LYS A 170 18.02 -3.86 10.19
C LYS A 170 17.11 -4.89 10.87
N ARG A 171 17.07 -4.89 12.20
CA ARG A 171 16.22 -5.78 12.99
C ARG A 171 14.74 -5.50 12.73
N LEU A 172 14.32 -4.23 12.80
CA LEU A 172 12.95 -3.77 12.56
C LEU A 172 12.50 -4.10 11.13
N ALA A 173 13.35 -3.83 10.14
CA ALA A 173 13.10 -4.17 8.73
C ALA A 173 13.17 -5.67 8.42
N GLY A 174 13.66 -6.49 9.37
CA GLY A 174 13.91 -7.93 9.23
C GLY A 174 14.75 -8.27 8.01
N ALA A 175 15.74 -7.42 7.73
CA ALA A 175 16.60 -7.50 6.56
C ALA A 175 18.01 -6.99 6.88
N ASN A 176 18.99 -7.89 6.97
CA ASN A 176 20.39 -7.54 7.29
C ASN A 176 21.05 -6.61 6.25
N TYR A 177 20.52 -6.60 5.03
CA TYR A 177 20.96 -5.73 3.93
C TYR A 177 20.26 -4.36 3.91
N TYR A 178 19.33 -4.10 4.82
CA TYR A 178 18.75 -2.76 4.95
C TYR A 178 19.81 -1.79 5.48
N ASN A 179 19.99 -0.67 4.78
CA ASN A 179 20.97 0.35 5.12
C ASN A 179 20.24 1.67 5.36
N ILE A 180 20.00 1.99 6.64
CA ILE A 180 19.32 3.22 7.04
C ILE A 180 20.13 4.47 6.68
N MET A 181 21.46 4.44 6.74
CA MET A 181 22.30 5.60 6.43
C MET A 181 22.07 6.09 5.00
N ARG A 182 21.99 5.15 4.06
CA ARG A 182 21.64 5.46 2.66
C ARG A 182 20.24 6.04 2.51
N VAL A 183 19.27 5.56 3.29
CA VAL A 183 17.89 6.10 3.28
C VAL A 183 17.87 7.53 3.85
N VAL A 184 18.62 7.78 4.92
CA VAL A 184 18.81 9.10 5.53
C VAL A 184 19.46 10.08 4.56
N GLU A 185 20.50 9.66 3.84
CA GLU A 185 21.14 10.49 2.80
C GLU A 185 20.14 10.90 1.70
N VAL A 186 19.32 9.95 1.23
CA VAL A 186 18.29 10.24 0.24
C VAL A 186 17.19 11.13 0.81
N ALA A 187 16.80 10.95 2.07
CA ALA A 187 15.83 11.83 2.75
C ALA A 187 16.34 13.28 2.82
N LYS A 188 17.61 13.48 3.23
CA LYS A 188 18.28 14.78 3.24
C LYS A 188 18.29 15.41 1.84
N TYR A 189 18.61 14.62 0.81
CA TYR A 189 18.61 15.08 -0.57
C TYR A 189 17.21 15.53 -1.03
N ILE A 190 16.16 14.74 -0.79
CA ILE A 190 14.78 15.10 -1.17
C ILE A 190 14.37 16.41 -0.50
N ALA A 191 14.56 16.51 0.82
CA ALA A 191 14.13 17.68 1.57
C ALA A 191 14.85 18.96 1.11
N SER A 192 16.17 18.89 0.86
CA SER A 192 16.97 20.05 0.48
C SER A 192 16.92 20.42 -1.00
N SER A 193 16.75 19.45 -1.91
CA SER A 193 17.09 19.63 -3.33
C SER A 193 15.92 19.43 -4.29
N LEU A 194 14.83 18.77 -3.88
CA LEU A 194 13.71 18.44 -4.77
C LEU A 194 12.46 19.27 -4.51
N LYS A 195 11.52 19.30 -5.46
CA LYS A 195 10.26 20.04 -5.33
C LYS A 195 9.23 19.28 -4.52
N MET A 196 9.22 17.95 -4.65
CA MET A 196 8.36 17.05 -3.91
C MET A 196 8.57 17.26 -2.42
N ASP A 197 7.48 17.10 -1.69
CA ASP A 197 7.50 17.14 -0.25
C ASP A 197 7.90 15.79 0.35
N LEU A 198 8.42 15.82 1.56
CA LEU A 198 8.86 14.65 2.31
C LEU A 198 8.14 14.60 3.65
N LEU A 199 7.49 13.47 3.92
CA LEU A 199 6.90 13.14 5.21
C LEU A 199 7.62 11.91 5.76
N ILE A 200 8.16 12.00 6.98
CA ILE A 200 8.78 10.88 7.68
C ILE A 200 7.71 10.12 8.47
N ALA A 201 7.54 8.84 8.18
CA ALA A 201 6.40 8.03 8.63
C ALA A 201 6.82 6.80 9.46
N PRO A 202 7.42 6.97 10.65
CA PRO A 202 7.81 5.83 11.49
C PRO A 202 6.58 5.08 12.01
N VAL A 203 6.71 3.77 12.19
CA VAL A 203 5.84 2.96 13.05
C VAL A 203 6.46 2.90 14.43
N TRP A 204 5.71 3.36 15.43
CA TRP A 204 6.07 3.21 16.83
C TRP A 204 5.71 1.81 17.31
N VAL A 205 6.74 0.99 17.55
CA VAL A 205 6.68 -0.40 18.03
C VAL A 205 7.09 -0.42 19.51
N PRO A 206 6.12 -0.49 20.44
CA PRO A 206 6.36 -0.32 21.87
C PRO A 206 7.45 -1.25 22.41
N GLY A 207 8.39 -0.70 23.18
CA GLY A 207 9.50 -1.43 23.79
C GLY A 207 10.64 -1.80 22.83
N LEU A 208 10.53 -1.51 21.53
CA LEU A 208 11.59 -1.76 20.56
C LEU A 208 12.25 -0.48 20.04
N ASN A 209 11.48 0.56 19.75
CA ASN A 209 12.00 1.81 19.17
C ASN A 209 11.46 3.07 19.87
N ASP A 210 11.07 2.96 21.14
CA ASP A 210 10.51 4.08 21.91
C ASP A 210 11.45 5.30 21.91
N GLU A 211 12.75 5.06 22.12
CA GLU A 211 13.80 6.09 22.13
C GLU A 211 14.14 6.63 20.74
N GLU A 212 13.76 5.92 19.66
CA GLU A 212 14.00 6.39 18.29
C GLU A 212 12.98 7.43 17.86
N ILE A 213 11.75 7.41 18.41
CA ILE A 213 10.70 8.31 17.95
C ILE A 213 11.07 9.80 18.16
N PRO A 214 11.54 10.24 19.34
CA PRO A 214 12.04 11.61 19.51
C PRO A 214 13.19 11.95 18.56
N ARG A 215 14.17 11.05 18.41
CA ARG A 215 15.31 11.23 17.48
C ARG A 215 14.86 11.39 16.03
N ILE A 216 13.81 10.69 15.63
CA ILE A 216 13.22 10.79 14.28
C ILE A 216 12.47 12.11 14.11
N ILE A 217 11.81 12.61 15.15
CA ILE A 217 11.19 13.95 15.15
C ILE A 217 12.27 15.02 14.93
N GLU A 218 13.33 15.00 15.73
CA GLU A 218 14.48 15.90 15.60
C GLU A 218 15.10 15.82 14.21
N PHE A 219 15.33 14.61 13.71
CA PHE A 219 15.86 14.40 12.36
C PHE A 219 14.97 15.00 11.27
N ALA A 220 13.65 14.79 11.33
CA ALA A 220 12.73 15.32 10.32
C ALA A 220 12.72 16.86 10.32
N LEU A 221 12.84 17.48 11.50
CA LEU A 221 12.97 18.93 11.64
C LEU A 221 14.33 19.45 11.13
N GLU A 222 15.43 18.78 11.49
CA GLU A 222 16.80 19.12 11.06
C GLU A 222 16.91 19.20 9.53
N ILE A 223 16.33 18.23 8.83
CA ILE A 223 16.44 18.16 7.36
C ILE A 223 15.45 19.07 6.63
N GLY A 224 14.51 19.71 7.35
CA GLY A 224 13.44 20.51 6.76
C GLY A 224 12.40 19.69 6.00
N ALA A 225 12.03 18.50 6.51
CA ALA A 225 10.88 17.77 5.98
C ALA A 225 9.59 18.59 6.14
N GLY A 226 8.56 18.30 5.34
CA GLY A 226 7.26 18.95 5.45
C GLY A 226 7.20 20.41 4.97
N LYS A 227 7.39 20.63 3.67
CA LYS A 227 7.30 21.96 3.01
C LYS A 227 5.86 22.47 2.90
N HIS A 228 4.94 21.58 2.53
CA HIS A 228 3.53 21.88 2.26
C HIS A 228 2.60 21.04 3.13
N TRP A 229 3.00 19.80 3.44
CA TRP A 229 2.31 18.88 4.33
C TRP A 229 3.08 18.73 5.65
N PRO A 230 2.46 18.16 6.70
CA PRO A 230 3.16 17.88 7.94
C PRO A 230 4.43 17.04 7.73
N PRO A 231 5.53 17.35 8.44
CA PRO A 231 6.83 16.68 8.27
C PRO A 231 6.83 15.23 8.75
N LEU A 232 5.92 14.89 9.66
CA LEU A 232 5.91 13.63 10.38
C LEU A 232 4.51 13.02 10.36
N GLY A 233 4.44 11.71 10.19
CA GLY A 233 3.24 10.90 10.38
C GLY A 233 3.55 9.65 11.17
N ILE A 234 3.71 9.81 12.50
CA ILE A 234 3.98 8.69 13.40
C ILE A 234 2.77 7.75 13.43
N GLN A 235 3.02 6.46 13.20
CA GLN A 235 2.00 5.43 13.11
C GLN A 235 2.03 4.56 14.36
N LYS A 236 0.86 4.25 14.92
CA LYS A 236 0.77 3.32 16.04
C LYS A 236 0.89 1.87 15.54
N TYR A 237 1.78 1.08 16.15
CA TYR A 237 1.76 -0.37 15.92
C TYR A 237 0.42 -0.98 16.31
N GLU A 238 -0.08 -1.85 15.43
CA GLU A 238 -1.29 -2.65 15.60
C GLU A 238 -0.98 -4.12 15.28
N ALA A 239 -1.49 -5.03 16.10
CA ALA A 239 -1.30 -6.46 15.89
C ALA A 239 -2.43 -7.01 14.98
N HIS A 240 -2.07 -7.42 13.77
CA HIS A 240 -3.03 -7.95 12.80
C HIS A 240 -3.05 -9.49 12.78
N LYS A 241 -4.21 -10.08 12.46
CA LYS A 241 -4.41 -11.55 12.42
C LYS A 241 -3.36 -12.26 11.55
N TYR A 242 -3.13 -11.74 10.34
CA TYR A 242 -2.17 -12.28 9.37
C TYR A 242 -0.86 -11.48 9.33
N GLY A 243 -0.65 -10.54 10.24
CA GLY A 243 0.57 -9.75 10.33
C GLY A 243 1.65 -10.43 11.19
N ARG A 244 2.88 -9.95 11.06
CA ARG A 244 3.99 -10.38 11.94
C ARG A 244 3.95 -9.57 13.23
N LYS A 245 4.19 -10.28 14.33
CA LYS A 245 4.08 -9.77 15.70
C LYS A 245 5.43 -9.99 16.38
N PRO A 246 6.20 -8.92 16.67
CA PRO A 246 7.44 -9.07 17.39
C PRO A 246 7.19 -9.64 18.78
N GLU A 247 8.10 -10.51 19.23
CA GLU A 247 8.02 -11.14 20.55
C GLU A 247 8.05 -10.10 21.66
N GLY A 248 7.22 -10.29 22.69
CA GLY A 248 7.13 -9.38 23.84
C GLY A 248 6.40 -8.06 23.58
N VAL A 249 6.08 -7.71 22.33
CA VAL A 249 5.45 -6.42 21.99
C VAL A 249 3.92 -6.51 22.04
N LYS A 250 3.31 -5.60 22.79
CA LYS A 250 1.86 -5.40 22.83
C LYS A 250 1.50 -4.03 22.23
N PRO A 251 0.46 -3.93 21.39
CA PRO A 251 -0.02 -2.64 20.93
C PRO A 251 -0.42 -1.75 22.11
N MET A 252 0.07 -0.51 22.13
CA MET A 252 -0.35 0.48 23.12
C MET A 252 -1.81 0.93 22.87
N ARG A 253 -2.45 1.48 23.90
CA ARG A 253 -3.80 2.05 23.78
C ARG A 253 -3.75 3.34 22.94
N TRP A 254 -4.81 3.63 22.19
CA TRP A 254 -4.91 4.87 21.42
C TRP A 254 -4.80 6.14 22.29
N SER A 255 -5.37 6.13 23.50
CA SER A 255 -5.27 7.25 24.43
C SER A 255 -3.83 7.52 24.89
N GLU A 256 -3.04 6.47 25.08
CA GLU A 256 -1.63 6.57 25.45
C GLU A 256 -0.79 7.10 24.30
N PHE A 257 -1.03 6.58 23.10
CA PHE A 257 -0.41 7.04 21.86
C PHE A 257 -0.63 8.54 21.63
N TYR A 258 -1.89 9.00 21.62
CA TYR A 258 -2.19 10.41 21.37
C TYR A 258 -1.70 11.32 22.48
N ARG A 259 -1.76 10.91 23.76
CA ARG A 259 -1.18 11.68 24.87
C ARG A 259 0.33 11.88 24.68
N LYS A 260 1.04 10.87 24.18
CA LYS A 260 2.48 10.99 23.91
C LYS A 260 2.78 11.89 22.72
N LEU A 261 1.99 11.79 21.65
CA LEU A 261 2.09 12.71 20.53
C LEU A 261 1.86 14.15 20.97
N GLU A 262 0.83 14.43 21.78
CA GLU A 262 0.52 15.77 22.29
C GLU A 262 1.69 16.37 23.10
N ILE A 263 2.34 15.57 23.95
CA ILE A 263 3.54 15.98 24.69
C ILE A 263 4.65 16.39 23.71
N TRP A 264 4.93 15.56 22.71
CA TRP A 264 5.96 15.85 21.72
C TRP A 264 5.59 17.00 20.77
N GLU A 265 4.31 17.22 20.47
CA GLU A 265 3.89 18.40 19.70
C GLU A 265 4.28 19.70 20.42
N GLN A 266 4.09 19.74 21.75
CA GLN A 266 4.47 20.88 22.58
C GLN A 266 5.99 21.01 22.73
N GLU A 267 6.68 19.89 22.97
CA GLU A 267 8.14 19.85 23.19
C GLU A 267 8.92 20.27 21.94
N TYR A 268 8.56 19.74 20.77
CA TYR A 268 9.27 19.98 19.51
C TYR A 268 8.64 21.07 18.65
N GLY A 269 7.49 21.63 19.05
CA GLY A 269 6.82 22.70 18.32
C GLY A 269 6.33 22.29 16.92
N VAL A 270 5.98 21.02 16.73
CA VAL A 270 5.61 20.44 15.43
C VAL A 270 4.30 19.65 15.52
N LYS A 271 3.50 19.66 14.45
CA LYS A 271 2.27 18.87 14.41
C LYS A 271 2.55 17.38 14.21
N LEU A 272 2.04 16.54 15.10
CA LEU A 272 2.14 15.08 15.11
C LEU A 272 0.77 14.40 15.15
N ILE A 273 -0.27 15.07 15.66
CA ILE A 273 -1.65 14.59 15.64
C ILE A 273 -2.30 15.03 14.33
N LEU A 274 -2.16 14.16 13.33
CA LEU A 274 -2.61 14.43 11.97
C LEU A 274 -4.10 14.18 11.77
N LYS A 275 -4.72 15.00 10.92
CA LYS A 275 -6.10 14.87 10.46
C LYS A 275 -6.14 14.74 8.94
N PRO A 276 -7.18 14.12 8.35
CA PRO A 276 -7.33 14.05 6.89
C PRO A 276 -7.24 15.44 6.20
N GLU A 277 -7.74 16.48 6.85
CA GLU A 277 -7.74 17.86 6.35
C GLU A 277 -6.33 18.43 6.18
N ASP A 278 -5.36 17.99 6.99
CA ASP A 278 -3.94 18.38 6.86
C ASP A 278 -3.34 17.94 5.52
N PHE A 279 -3.98 16.96 4.87
CA PHE A 279 -3.61 16.45 3.55
C PHE A 279 -4.59 16.88 2.45
N GLY A 280 -5.58 17.73 2.76
CA GLY A 280 -6.65 18.09 1.82
C GLY A 280 -7.57 16.90 1.47
N ILE A 281 -7.61 15.87 2.33
CA ILE A 281 -8.50 14.73 2.17
C ILE A 281 -9.88 15.14 2.69
N ARG A 282 -10.90 14.91 1.87
CA ARG A 282 -12.30 15.23 2.16
C ARG A 282 -13.21 14.10 1.73
N LYS A 283 -14.43 14.06 2.26
CA LYS A 283 -15.47 13.14 1.78
C LYS A 283 -15.74 13.40 0.30
N ALA A 284 -15.94 12.33 -0.45
CA ALA A 284 -16.29 12.38 -1.87
C ALA A 284 -17.25 11.23 -2.20
N LYS A 285 -17.86 11.30 -3.38
CA LYS A 285 -18.72 10.23 -3.89
C LYS A 285 -17.96 8.89 -3.90
N ARG A 286 -18.59 7.81 -3.43
CA ARG A 286 -18.01 6.47 -3.42
C ARG A 286 -18.42 5.67 -4.65
N VAL A 287 -17.50 4.91 -5.24
CA VAL A 287 -17.82 3.93 -6.28
C VAL A 287 -18.80 2.87 -5.73
N PRO A 288 -19.84 2.46 -6.49
CA PRO A 288 -20.83 1.51 -5.98
C PRO A 288 -20.23 0.16 -5.61
N CYS A 289 -20.68 -0.39 -4.47
CA CYS A 289 -20.42 -1.76 -4.05
C CYS A 289 -21.53 -2.69 -4.60
N PRO A 290 -21.25 -3.55 -5.58
CA PRO A 290 -22.29 -4.35 -6.24
C PRO A 290 -22.67 -5.63 -5.50
N PHE A 291 -22.14 -5.86 -4.30
CA PHE A 291 -22.38 -7.04 -3.48
C PHE A 291 -22.87 -6.66 -2.09
N LYS A 292 -23.70 -7.53 -1.51
CA LYS A 292 -24.13 -7.44 -0.10
C LYS A 292 -23.59 -8.63 0.69
N LYS A 293 -23.33 -8.44 1.98
CA LYS A 293 -23.01 -9.56 2.88
C LYS A 293 -24.20 -10.52 2.97
N GLY A 294 -23.94 -11.83 2.95
CA GLY A 294 -24.94 -12.89 2.89
C GLY A 294 -25.48 -13.17 1.49
N GLU A 295 -25.09 -12.37 0.48
CA GLU A 295 -25.51 -12.61 -0.90
C GLU A 295 -24.77 -13.84 -1.46
N THR A 296 -25.53 -14.75 -2.06
CA THR A 296 -24.98 -15.87 -2.83
C THR A 296 -24.90 -15.51 -4.30
N LEU A 297 -23.75 -15.79 -4.93
CA LEU A 297 -23.56 -15.57 -6.35
C LEU A 297 -22.56 -16.56 -6.97
N ARG A 298 -22.59 -16.63 -8.30
CA ARG A 298 -21.57 -17.34 -9.07
C ARG A 298 -20.39 -16.41 -9.37
N VAL A 299 -19.20 -16.81 -8.95
CA VAL A 299 -17.93 -16.12 -9.27
C VAL A 299 -17.07 -16.98 -10.17
N ARG A 300 -16.27 -16.38 -11.04
CA ARG A 300 -15.31 -17.10 -11.88
C ARG A 300 -13.93 -17.06 -11.23
N VAL A 301 -13.34 -18.21 -10.94
CA VAL A 301 -11.98 -18.31 -10.40
C VAL A 301 -10.98 -17.95 -11.49
N VAL A 302 -10.01 -17.10 -11.16
CA VAL A 302 -9.05 -16.52 -12.11
C VAL A 302 -7.60 -16.77 -11.76
N GLY A 303 -7.31 -17.16 -10.52
CA GLY A 303 -5.94 -17.40 -10.08
C GLY A 303 -5.83 -17.74 -8.60
N PRO A 304 -4.60 -17.92 -8.10
CA PRO A 304 -4.36 -18.10 -6.67
C PRO A 304 -4.71 -16.83 -5.92
N GLY A 305 -5.22 -16.97 -4.69
CA GLY A 305 -5.43 -15.85 -3.79
C GLY A 305 -4.13 -15.32 -3.23
N TRP A 306 -4.24 -14.20 -2.51
CA TRP A 306 -3.06 -13.53 -1.96
C TRP A 306 -2.47 -14.30 -0.79
N LEU A 307 -3.33 -14.74 0.14
CA LEU A 307 -2.96 -15.58 1.26
C LEU A 307 -3.12 -17.06 0.91
N LYS A 308 -2.49 -17.92 1.69
CA LYS A 308 -2.75 -19.36 1.67
C LYS A 308 -4.23 -19.62 1.94
N ASN A 309 -4.75 -20.67 1.31
CA ASN A 309 -6.15 -21.09 1.39
C ASN A 309 -7.15 -20.04 0.89
N GLU A 310 -6.70 -19.24 -0.09
CA GLU A 310 -7.52 -18.31 -0.82
C GLU A 310 -7.39 -18.53 -2.34
N TRP A 311 -8.49 -18.31 -3.07
CA TRP A 311 -8.50 -18.16 -4.52
C TRP A 311 -8.88 -16.73 -4.91
N LEU A 312 -8.36 -16.28 -6.04
CA LEU A 312 -8.78 -15.04 -6.67
C LEU A 312 -9.93 -15.33 -7.63
N ALA A 313 -11.04 -14.60 -7.49
CA ALA A 313 -12.18 -14.73 -8.37
C ALA A 313 -12.70 -13.36 -8.84
N VAL A 314 -13.53 -13.36 -9.88
CA VAL A 314 -14.16 -12.16 -10.42
C VAL A 314 -15.66 -12.35 -10.64
N ALA A 315 -16.43 -11.30 -10.35
CA ALA A 315 -17.84 -11.18 -10.70
C ALA A 315 -18.24 -9.70 -10.77
N ARG A 316 -19.24 -9.35 -11.59
CA ARG A 316 -19.80 -7.99 -11.69
C ARG A 316 -18.74 -6.86 -11.78
N ASN A 317 -17.68 -7.11 -12.55
CA ASN A 317 -16.55 -6.19 -12.70
C ASN A 317 -15.86 -5.82 -11.36
N ARG A 318 -15.77 -6.78 -10.44
CA ARG A 318 -15.06 -6.72 -9.17
C ARG A 318 -14.25 -8.00 -8.95
N VAL A 319 -13.18 -7.87 -8.19
CA VAL A 319 -12.41 -8.98 -7.63
C VAL A 319 -13.07 -9.45 -6.34
N VAL A 320 -13.05 -10.76 -6.08
CA VAL A 320 -13.52 -11.37 -4.83
C VAL A 320 -12.43 -12.34 -4.35
N SER A 321 -11.99 -12.20 -3.10
CA SER A 321 -11.13 -13.18 -2.46
C SER A 321 -12.00 -14.31 -1.91
N VAL A 322 -11.87 -15.50 -2.50
CA VAL A 322 -12.58 -16.69 -2.02
C VAL A 322 -11.72 -17.37 -0.97
N VAL A 323 -12.16 -17.34 0.29
CA VAL A 323 -11.40 -17.83 1.45
C VAL A 323 -11.88 -19.22 1.89
N GLY A 324 -11.08 -19.91 2.69
CA GLY A 324 -11.45 -21.22 3.24
C GLY A 324 -11.42 -22.35 2.22
N VAL A 325 -10.63 -22.18 1.16
CA VAL A 325 -10.45 -23.16 0.07
C VAL A 325 -9.13 -23.89 0.23
N GLU A 326 -9.06 -25.12 -0.25
CA GLU A 326 -7.83 -25.93 -0.25
C GLU A 326 -7.41 -26.28 -1.67
N GLY A 327 -6.11 -26.47 -1.86
CA GLY A 327 -5.54 -26.88 -3.14
C GLY A 327 -5.46 -25.78 -4.20
N PRO A 328 -5.00 -26.14 -5.42
CA PRO A 328 -4.80 -25.19 -6.51
C PRO A 328 -6.13 -24.63 -7.02
N PRO A 329 -6.16 -23.36 -7.47
CA PRO A 329 -7.38 -22.72 -7.98
C PRO A 329 -7.88 -23.41 -9.26
N PRO A 330 -9.17 -23.76 -9.37
CA PRO A 330 -9.76 -24.27 -10.60
C PRO A 330 -9.99 -23.12 -11.60
N VAL A 331 -8.91 -22.57 -12.18
CA VAL A 331 -8.93 -21.39 -13.05
C VAL A 331 -9.92 -21.58 -14.21
N GLY A 332 -10.76 -20.56 -14.44
CA GLY A 332 -11.81 -20.56 -15.45
C GLY A 332 -13.15 -21.14 -14.97
N ARG A 333 -13.16 -21.93 -13.88
CA ARG A 333 -14.39 -22.50 -13.34
C ARG A 333 -15.23 -21.44 -12.65
N GLY A 334 -16.54 -21.47 -12.92
CA GLY A 334 -17.52 -20.72 -12.14
C GLY A 334 -17.95 -21.53 -10.92
N ILE A 335 -17.81 -20.98 -9.72
CA ILE A 335 -18.22 -21.58 -8.45
C ILE A 335 -19.28 -20.71 -7.75
N ARG A 336 -20.13 -21.31 -6.91
CA ARG A 336 -21.04 -20.54 -6.05
C ARG A 336 -20.32 -20.19 -4.76
N VAL A 337 -20.48 -18.94 -4.32
CA VAL A 337 -19.94 -18.44 -3.06
C VAL A 337 -21.00 -17.60 -2.36
N GLU A 338 -20.94 -17.57 -1.04
CA GLU A 338 -21.60 -16.56 -0.21
C GLU A 338 -20.62 -15.43 0.10
N ILE A 339 -21.04 -14.18 -0.05
CA ILE A 339 -20.23 -13.02 0.34
C ILE A 339 -20.28 -12.87 1.86
N ILE A 340 -19.17 -13.16 2.54
CA ILE A 340 -19.08 -13.13 4.00
C ILE A 340 -18.62 -11.77 4.54
N SER A 341 -17.99 -10.94 3.70
CA SER A 341 -17.52 -9.60 4.09
C SER A 341 -17.56 -8.62 2.92
N VAL A 342 -18.03 -7.41 3.22
CA VAL A 342 -17.98 -6.24 2.34
C VAL A 342 -17.48 -5.07 3.16
N LYS A 343 -16.22 -4.66 2.96
CA LYS A 343 -15.62 -3.54 3.69
C LYS A 343 -14.81 -2.68 2.75
N ASP A 344 -15.15 -1.40 2.66
CA ASP A 344 -14.42 -0.43 1.80
C ASP A 344 -14.27 -0.86 0.34
N GLY A 345 -15.29 -1.54 -0.20
CA GLY A 345 -15.26 -2.07 -1.57
C GLY A 345 -14.33 -3.28 -1.75
N ILE A 346 -13.88 -3.92 -0.66
CA ILE A 346 -13.15 -5.19 -0.65
C ILE A 346 -14.13 -6.30 -0.29
N TYR A 347 -14.04 -7.43 -1.01
CA TYR A 347 -15.01 -8.52 -0.91
C TYR A 347 -14.35 -9.84 -0.57
N LEU A 348 -14.85 -10.48 0.49
CA LEU A 348 -14.51 -11.86 0.84
C LEU A 348 -15.72 -12.75 0.58
N GLY A 349 -15.51 -13.87 -0.09
CA GLY A 349 -16.52 -14.91 -0.29
C GLY A 349 -16.06 -16.25 0.28
N ALA A 350 -17.01 -17.09 0.70
CA ALA A 350 -16.76 -18.49 1.07
C ALA A 350 -17.50 -19.41 0.10
N PRO A 351 -16.92 -20.55 -0.33
CA PRO A 351 -17.63 -21.55 -1.11
C PRO A 351 -18.88 -22.05 -0.38
N LEU A 352 -19.92 -22.35 -1.16
CA LEU A 352 -21.14 -23.02 -0.69
C LEU A 352 -21.08 -24.54 -0.83
#